data_AF-A0A2V8QGB6-F1
#
_entry.id   AF-A0A2V8QGB6-F1
#
_cell.length_a   1.000
_cell.length_b   1.000
_cell.length_c   1.000
_cell.angle_alpha   90.00
_cell.angle_beta   90.00
_cell.angle_gamma   90.00
#
_symmetry.space_group_name_H-M   'P 1'
#
loop_
_entity.id
_entity.type
_entity.pdbx_description
1 polymer ?
#
loop_
_entity_poly.entity_id
_entity_poly.type
_entity_poly.pdbx_seq_one_letter_code
_entity_poly.pdbx_strand_id
1 'polypeptide(L)' 'MDELSRKVLRSFRYWGKDGLDLHVLFEAGGNDPDSRTAVFDAVEQLVKDGLLVEEGNDFYSLSDKGKIAAAAD' A
#
# COMPACT_ATOMS: atom_id res chain seq x y z
N MET A 1 12.72 -3.15 3.06
CA MET A 1 11.28 -2.80 3.06
C MET A 1 10.85 -2.64 4.50
N ASP A 2 10.29 -1.50 4.84
CA ASP A 2 9.82 -1.18 6.19
C ASP A 2 8.58 -2.02 6.58
N GLU A 3 8.30 -2.16 7.87
CA GLU A 3 7.14 -2.89 8.37
C GLU A 3 5.82 -2.30 7.86
N LEU A 4 5.72 -0.97 7.79
CA LEU A 4 4.51 -0.30 7.32
C LEU A 4 4.27 -0.55 5.84
N SER A 5 5.31 -0.49 5.01
CA SER A 5 5.19 -0.84 3.59
C SER A 5 4.74 -2.29 3.40
N ARG A 6 5.20 -3.22 4.24
CA ARG A 6 4.72 -4.62 4.23
C ARG A 6 3.26 -4.73 4.65
N LYS A 7 2.83 -3.96 5.67
CA LYS A 7 1.42 -3.90 6.07
C LYS A 7 0.54 -3.38 4.93
N VAL A 8 0.96 -2.30 4.27
CA VAL A 8 0.28 -1.73 3.09
C VAL A 8 0.13 -2.77 1.99
N LEU A 9 1.21 -3.47 1.59
CA LEU A 9 1.11 -4.53 0.58
C LEU A 9 0.19 -5.68 0.99
N ARG A 10 0.20 -6.05 2.28
CA ARG A 10 -0.68 -7.12 2.80
C ARG A 10 -2.16 -6.71 2.82
N SER A 11 -2.47 -5.42 2.91
CA SER A 11 -3.86 -4.93 2.83
C SER A 11 -4.54 -5.34 1.52
N PHE A 12 -3.84 -5.24 0.39
CA PHE A 12 -4.37 -5.67 -0.92
C PHE A 12 -4.81 -7.14 -0.90
N ARG A 13 -4.00 -8.01 -0.29
CA ARG A 13 -4.33 -9.42 -0.12
C ARG A 13 -5.47 -9.63 0.88
N TYR A 14 -5.46 -8.91 2.00
CA TYR A 14 -6.51 -8.98 3.01
C TYR A 14 -7.89 -8.67 2.43
N TRP A 15 -7.97 -7.65 1.58
CA TRP A 15 -9.19 -7.26 0.88
C TRP A 15 -9.47 -8.08 -0.39
N GLY A 16 -8.51 -8.90 -0.83
CA GLY A 16 -8.63 -9.71 -2.06
C GLY A 16 -8.74 -8.87 -3.33
N LYS A 17 -8.19 -7.64 -3.32
CA LYS A 17 -8.26 -6.70 -4.44
C LYS A 17 -6.85 -6.31 -4.87
N ASP A 18 -6.64 -6.25 -6.18
CA ASP A 18 -5.40 -5.73 -6.75
C ASP A 18 -5.31 -4.20 -6.63
N GLY A 19 -6.44 -3.50 -6.48
CA GLY A 19 -6.51 -2.05 -6.33
C GLY A 19 -7.26 -1.62 -5.07
N LEU A 20 -6.69 -0.67 -4.35
CA LEU A 20 -7.24 -0.10 -3.12
C LEU A 20 -7.15 1.42 -3.13
N ASP A 21 -8.14 2.04 -2.52
CA ASP A 21 -8.14 3.47 -2.22
C ASP A 21 -7.20 3.75 -1.03
N LEU A 22 -6.52 4.89 -1.06
CA LEU A 22 -5.62 5.35 -0.02
C LEU A 22 -6.28 5.40 1.37
N HIS A 23 -7.57 5.74 1.45
CA HIS A 23 -8.32 5.73 2.70
C HIS A 23 -8.39 4.34 3.31
N VAL A 24 -8.49 3.29 2.49
CA VAL A 24 -8.46 1.90 2.95
C VAL A 24 -7.06 1.52 3.41
N LEU A 25 -6.02 2.03 2.75
CA LEU A 25 -4.63 1.80 3.16
C LEU A 25 -4.32 2.47 4.51
N PHE A 26 -4.95 3.59 4.84
CA PHE A 26 -4.81 4.24 6.15
C PHE A 26 -5.29 3.36 7.31
N GLU A 27 -6.28 2.49 7.09
CA GLU A 27 -6.71 1.53 8.13
C GLU A 27 -5.59 0.56 8.53
N ALA A 28 -4.58 0.34 7.67
CA ALA A 28 -3.44 -0.52 7.96
C ALA A 28 -2.39 0.13 8.88
N GLY A 29 -2.34 1.47 8.91
CA GLY A 29 -1.36 2.23 9.70
C GLY A 29 -1.93 2.84 10.98
N GLY A 30 -3.23 3.07 11.03
CA GLY A 30 -3.91 3.73 12.15
C GLY A 30 -4.60 5.03 11.74
N ASN A 31 -5.49 5.53 12.61
CA ASN A 31 -6.41 6.61 12.24
C ASN A 31 -5.90 8.02 12.62
N ASP A 32 -4.76 8.10 13.31
CA ASP A 32 -4.13 9.36 13.70
C ASP A 32 -3.43 10.04 12.50
N PRO A 33 -3.34 11.38 12.48
CA PRO A 33 -2.78 12.14 11.36
C PRO A 33 -1.31 11.77 11.05
N ASP A 34 -0.53 11.45 12.08
CA ASP A 34 0.86 11.02 11.94
C ASP A 34 0.94 9.64 11.24
N SER A 35 0.09 8.70 11.66
CA SER A 35 -0.02 7.37 11.03
C SER A 35 -0.46 7.44 9.58
N ARG A 36 -1.41 8.32 9.25
CA ARG A 36 -1.83 8.55 7.85
C ARG A 36 -0.68 9.07 7.00
N THR A 37 0.11 9.99 7.54
CA THR A 37 1.29 10.53 6.85
C THR A 37 2.33 9.45 6.61
N ALA A 38 2.59 8.60 7.60
CA ALA A 38 3.51 7.48 7.46
C ALA A 38 3.04 6.46 6.41
N VAL A 39 1.73 6.16 6.35
CA VAL A 39 1.18 5.27 5.32
C VAL A 39 1.32 5.89 3.94
N PHE A 40 1.04 7.20 3.81
CA PHE A 40 1.20 7.90 2.54
C PHE A 40 2.65 7.85 2.05
N ASP A 41 3.62 8.15 2.91
CA ASP A 41 5.05 8.04 2.59
C ASP A 41 5.43 6.62 2.18
N ALA A 42 4.93 5.61 2.89
CA ALA A 42 5.13 4.21 2.53
C ALA A 42 4.54 3.86 1.16
N VAL A 43 3.34 4.36 0.81
CA VAL A 43 2.71 4.17 -0.49
C VAL A 43 3.53 4.83 -1.59
N GLU A 44 3.95 6.09 -1.40
CA GLU A 44 4.80 6.80 -2.36
C GLU A 44 6.12 6.06 -2.59
N GLN A 45 6.73 5.52 -1.53
CA GLN A 45 7.94 4.73 -1.66
C GLN A 45 7.68 3.43 -2.45
N LEU A 46 6.56 2.75 -2.22
CA LEU A 46 6.18 1.55 -2.97
C LEU A 46 5.92 1.84 -4.45
N VAL A 47 5.36 3.01 -4.78
CA VAL A 47 5.21 3.47 -6.17
C VAL A 47 6.59 3.71 -6.79
N LYS A 48 7.50 4.40 -6.10
CA LYS A 48 8.89 4.63 -6.55
C LYS A 48 9.66 3.32 -6.77
N ASP A 49 9.43 2.31 -5.92
CA ASP A 49 10.02 0.97 -6.06
C ASP A 49 9.37 0.10 -7.16
N GLY A 50 8.32 0.60 -7.81
CA GLY A 50 7.56 -0.09 -8.85
C GLY A 50 6.72 -1.26 -8.31
N LEU A 51 6.39 -1.26 -7.02
CA LEU A 51 5.55 -2.26 -6.36
C LEU A 51 4.07 -1.87 -6.43
N LEU A 52 3.78 -0.56 -6.39
CA LEU A 52 2.46 0.00 -6.62
C LEU A 52 2.44 0.84 -7.90
N VAL A 53 1.26 0.97 -8.47
CA VAL A 53 0.94 1.84 -9.60
C VAL A 53 -0.15 2.79 -9.14
N GLU A 54 0.08 4.08 -9.29
CA GLU A 54 -0.96 5.10 -9.08
C GLU A 54 -1.92 5.08 -10.28
N GLU A 55 -3.21 4.87 -10.01
CA GLU A 55 -4.27 4.95 -11.03
C GLU A 55 -4.97 6.32 -11.04
N GLY A 56 -4.67 7.16 -10.06
CA GLY A 56 -5.23 8.50 -9.88
C GLY A 56 -6.41 8.53 -8.90
N ASN A 57 -6.77 9.73 -8.43
CA ASN A 57 -7.83 9.95 -7.44
C ASN A 57 -7.68 9.06 -6.19
N ASP A 58 -6.48 9.08 -5.59
CA ASP A 58 -6.12 8.32 -4.39
C ASP A 58 -6.20 6.79 -4.54
N PHE A 59 -6.27 6.28 -5.77
CA PHE A 59 -6.33 4.85 -6.05
C PHE A 59 -4.96 4.29 -6.44
N TYR A 60 -4.59 3.18 -5.81
CA TYR A 60 -3.33 2.48 -6.03
C TYR A 60 -3.57 1.02 -6.32
N SER A 61 -2.81 0.45 -7.25
CA SER A 61 -2.90 -0.96 -7.63
C SER A 61 -1.55 -1.67 -7.55
N LEU A 62 -1.56 -2.97 -7.23
CA LEU A 62 -0.37 -3.81 -7.22
C LEU A 62 0.15 -4.03 -8.64
N SER A 63 1.43 -3.73 -8.86
CA SER A 63 2.15 -4.22 -10.03
C SER A 63 2.42 -5.71 -9.92
N ASP A 64 2.84 -6.38 -11.00
CA ASP A 64 3.29 -7.77 -10.95
C ASP A 64 4.37 -8.01 -9.86
N LYS A 65 5.30 -7.05 -9.71
CA LYS A 65 6.32 -7.07 -8.66
C LYS A 65 5.70 -6.91 -7.26
N GLY A 66 4.72 -6.03 -7.14
CA GLY A 66 3.95 -5.82 -5.92
C GLY A 66 3.20 -7.07 -5.47
N LYS A 67 2.57 -7.80 -6.41
CA LYS A 67 1.87 -9.06 -6.12
C LYS A 67 2.80 -10.13 -5.56
N ILE A 68 4.00 -10.26 -6.13
CA ILE A 68 5.03 -11.17 -5.62
C ILE A 68 5.48 -10.74 -4.22
N ALA A 69 5.74 -9.45 -4.01
CA ALA A 69 6.17 -8.92 -2.71
C ALA A 69 5.09 -9.03 -1.63
N ALA A 70 3.81 -8.87 -1.98
CA ALA A 70 2.66 -9.05 -1.08
C ALA A 70 2.43 -10.53 -0.70
N ALA A 71 2.91 -11.45 -1.53
CA ALA A 71 2.87 -12.89 -1.28
C ALA A 71 4.10 -13.43 -0.52
N ALA A 72 5.17 -12.63 -0.42
CA ALA A 72 6.37 -12.98 0.34
C ALA A 72 6.13 -12.74 1.84
N ASP A 73 6.45 -13.74 2.66
CA ASP A 73 6.26 -13.74 4.13
C ASP A 73 7.30 -12.87 4.86
#